data_AF-A0A653D4N8-F1
#
_entry.id   AF-A0A653D4N8-F1
#
_cell.length_a   1.000
_cell.length_b   1.000
_cell.length_c   1.000
_cell.angle_alpha   90.00
_cell.angle_beta   90.00
_cell.angle_gamma   90.00
#
_symmetry.space_group_name_H-M   'P 1'
#
loop_
_entity.id
_entity.type
_entity.pdbx_description
1 polymer ?
#
loop_
_entity_poly.entity_id
_entity_poly.type
_entity_poly.pdbx_seq_one_letter_code
_entity_poly.pdbx_strand_id
1 'polypeptide(L)' 'MVLVYFLVLAFCITLQEVQADGDESLFRTETCASNQFRCNYGLCIPIAWHCDSNRDCEDGSDEPEECQQNQKCR' A
#
# COMPACT_ATOMS: atom_id res chain seq x y z
N MET A 1 -45.33 -13.44 0.08
CA MET A 1 -44.27 -13.16 -0.93
C MET A 1 -43.40 -11.97 -0.53
N VAL A 2 -43.96 -10.89 0.04
CA VAL A 2 -43.19 -9.76 0.58
C VAL A 2 -42.34 -10.16 1.80
N LEU A 3 -42.88 -10.96 2.74
CA LEU A 3 -42.14 -11.44 3.91
C LEU A 3 -40.94 -12.36 3.57
N VAL A 4 -41.01 -13.12 2.47
CA VAL A 4 -39.90 -13.95 2.00
C VAL A 4 -38.78 -13.08 1.43
N TYR A 5 -39.15 -11.99 0.73
CA TYR A 5 -38.21 -10.98 0.25
C TYR A 5 -37.53 -10.25 1.41
N PHE A 6 -38.28 -9.90 2.47
CA PHE A 6 -37.71 -9.30 3.68
C PHE A 6 -36.73 -10.23 4.41
N LEU A 7 -37.04 -11.53 4.48
CA LEU A 7 -36.13 -12.52 5.08
C LEU A 7 -34.89 -12.79 4.21
N VAL A 8 -35.01 -12.79 2.88
CA VAL A 8 -33.89 -12.95 1.93
C VAL A 8 -33.00 -11.70 1.90
N LEU A 9 -33.59 -10.50 1.97
CA LEU A 9 -32.84 -9.25 2.14
C LEU A 9 -32.12 -9.22 3.50
N ALA A 10 -32.75 -9.69 4.57
CA ALA A 10 -32.08 -9.77 5.88
C ALA A 10 -30.96 -10.84 5.91
N PHE A 11 -31.15 -12.00 5.28
CA PHE A 11 -30.12 -13.06 5.20
C PHE A 11 -28.91 -12.65 4.34
N CYS A 12 -29.15 -11.91 3.25
CA CYS A 12 -28.07 -11.41 2.40
C CYS A 12 -27.26 -10.28 3.07
N ILE A 13 -27.77 -9.69 4.15
CA ILE A 13 -27.07 -8.67 4.95
C ILE A 13 -26.25 -9.31 6.10
N THR A 14 -26.46 -10.58 6.46
CA THR A 14 -25.79 -11.20 7.64
C THR A 14 -24.95 -12.45 7.36
N LEU A 15 -24.73 -12.85 6.11
CA LEU A 15 -23.75 -13.88 5.76
C LEU A 15 -22.61 -13.25 4.97
N GLN A 16 -21.61 -12.75 5.73
CA GLN A 16 -20.19 -12.67 5.39
C GLN A 16 -19.90 -13.44 4.09
N GLU A 17 -19.48 -12.81 2.99
CA GLU A 17 -18.13 -12.27 2.86
C GLU A 17 -18.13 -10.93 2.13
N VAL A 18 -18.10 -9.85 2.89
CA VAL A 18 -17.44 -8.64 2.41
C VAL A 18 -16.34 -8.40 3.44
N GLN A 19 -15.23 -9.05 3.13
CA GLN A 19 -13.90 -8.90 3.71
C GLN A 19 -13.81 -7.84 4.82
N ALA A 20 -13.50 -8.33 6.03
CA ALA A 20 -12.58 -7.62 6.89
C ALA A 20 -11.21 -7.60 6.19
N ASP A 21 -11.10 -6.84 5.10
CA ASP A 21 -9.81 -6.37 4.61
C ASP A 21 -9.76 -4.93 5.08
N GLY A 22 -8.99 -4.72 6.14
CA GLY A 22 -8.73 -3.37 6.63
C GLY A 22 -7.98 -2.61 5.56
N ASP A 23 -8.68 -1.84 4.74
CA ASP A 23 -8.12 -0.79 3.92
C ASP A 23 -9.12 0.37 3.76
N GLU A 24 -9.48 1.00 4.88
CA GLU A 24 -9.99 2.38 4.87
C GLU A 24 -8.80 3.36 4.81
N SER A 25 -7.93 3.21 3.82
CA SER A 25 -6.82 4.15 3.59
C SER A 25 -7.20 5.17 2.53
N LEU A 26 -8.17 6.03 2.85
CA LEU A 26 -8.33 7.29 2.11
C LEU A 26 -8.16 8.50 3.04
N PHE A 27 -6.88 8.88 3.12
CA PHE A 27 -6.42 10.26 3.15
C PHE A 27 -6.62 11.03 4.46
N ARG A 28 -5.58 11.03 5.30
CA ARG A 28 -4.73 12.23 5.53
C ARG A 28 -3.78 11.99 6.71
N THR A 29 -2.62 11.42 6.41
CA THR A 29 -1.37 11.80 7.06
C THR A 29 -0.36 12.03 5.94
N GLU A 30 0.32 13.16 6.00
CA GLU A 30 1.16 13.80 4.97
C GLU A 30 2.48 13.04 4.65
N THR A 31 2.43 11.72 4.64
CA THR A 31 3.58 10.84 4.51
C THR A 31 3.16 9.67 3.62
N CYS A 32 4.04 9.22 2.73
CA CYS A 32 3.79 8.10 1.81
C CYS A 32 3.12 6.89 2.51
N ALA A 33 2.42 6.04 1.75
CA ALA A 33 1.80 4.84 2.31
C ALA A 33 2.83 3.99 3.08
N SER A 34 2.40 3.18 4.04
CA SER A 34 3.32 2.39 4.89
C SER A 34 4.23 1.45 4.10
N ASN A 35 3.84 1.09 2.87
CA ASN A 35 4.60 0.27 1.92
C ASN A 35 5.32 1.11 0.84
N GLN A 36 5.48 2.42 1.05
CA GLN A 36 6.13 3.33 0.11
C GLN A 36 7.29 4.07 0.79
N PHE A 37 8.35 4.28 0.02
CA PHE A 37 9.49 5.12 0.37
C PHE A 37 9.28 6.53 -0.20
N ARG A 38 9.65 7.54 0.58
CA ARG A 38 9.57 8.95 0.18
C ARG A 38 10.93 9.41 -0.36
N CYS A 39 11.02 9.66 -1.66
CA CYS A 39 12.14 10.37 -2.27
C CYS A 39 12.36 11.73 -1.59
N ASN A 40 13.58 12.26 -1.68
CA ASN A 40 13.93 13.53 -1.03
C ASN A 40 13.05 14.70 -1.53
N TYR A 41 12.74 14.71 -2.82
CA TYR A 41 11.87 15.72 -3.46
C TYR A 41 10.37 15.52 -3.17
N GLY A 42 9.99 14.41 -2.52
CA GLY A 42 8.63 14.15 -2.06
C GLY A 42 7.81 13.18 -2.91
N LEU A 43 8.38 12.55 -3.95
CA LEU A 43 7.73 11.42 -4.62
C LEU A 43 7.67 10.21 -3.70
N CYS A 44 6.56 9.48 -3.77
CA CYS A 44 6.42 8.19 -3.12
C CYS A 44 6.61 7.08 -4.15
N ILE A 45 7.61 6.23 -3.93
CA ILE A 45 7.84 5.01 -4.71
C ILE A 45 7.53 3.78 -3.83
N PRO A 46 7.24 2.60 -4.38
CA PRO A 46 7.16 1.36 -3.61
C PRO A 46 8.44 1.14 -2.79
N ILE A 47 8.31 0.67 -1.54
CA ILE A 47 9.49 0.39 -0.69
C ILE A 47 10.39 -0.72 -1.28
N ALA A 48 9.84 -1.55 -2.18
CA ALA A 48 10.59 -2.55 -2.92
C ALA A 48 11.58 -1.97 -3.94
N TRP A 49 11.41 -0.70 -4.32
CA TRP A 49 12.31 0.03 -5.24
C TRP A 49 13.36 0.83 -4.49
N HIS A 50 13.34 0.84 -3.15
CA HIS A 50 14.41 1.42 -2.38
C HIS A 50 15.58 0.44 -2.34
N CYS A 51 16.71 0.83 -2.93
CA CYS A 51 17.93 0.02 -3.01
C CYS A 51 17.80 -1.27 -3.83
N ASP A 52 17.04 -1.24 -4.92
CA ASP A 52 16.86 -2.33 -5.88
C ASP A 52 17.85 -2.30 -7.08
N SER A 53 18.84 -1.40 -7.02
CA SER A 53 19.84 -1.15 -8.07
C SER A 53 19.31 -0.40 -9.29
N ASN A 54 18.10 0.15 -9.21
CA ASN A 54 17.52 0.98 -10.24
C ASN A 54 17.23 2.38 -9.71
N ARG A 55 17.41 3.39 -10.56
CA ARG A 55 17.12 4.78 -10.19
C ARG A 55 15.66 5.08 -10.50
N ASP A 56 14.82 5.03 -9.48
CA ASP A 56 13.40 5.32 -9.55
C ASP A 56 13.05 6.72 -9.02
N CYS A 57 13.83 7.28 -8.09
CA CYS A 57 13.75 8.70 -7.78
C CYS A 57 14.55 9.54 -8.80
N GLU A 58 13.99 10.67 -9.25
CA GLU A 58 14.67 11.57 -10.20
C GLU A 58 16.03 12.09 -9.69
N ASP A 59 16.12 12.29 -8.37
CA ASP A 59 17.34 12.68 -7.67
C ASP A 59 18.22 11.49 -7.24
N GLY A 60 17.77 10.25 -7.47
CA GLY A 60 18.44 9.03 -7.05
C GLY A 60 18.52 8.84 -5.53
N SER A 61 17.63 9.50 -4.78
CA SER A 61 17.61 9.40 -3.30
C SER A 61 17.21 8.02 -2.77
N ASP A 62 16.62 7.19 -3.62
CA ASP A 62 16.34 5.78 -3.42
C ASP A 62 17.55 4.85 -3.53
N GLU A 63 18.64 5.30 -4.17
CA GLU A 63 19.87 4.53 -4.39
C GLU A 63 21.12 5.24 -3.83
N PRO A 64 21.17 5.57 -2.52
CA PRO A 64 22.36 6.19 -1.92
C PRO A 64 23.58 5.26 -1.97
N GLU A 65 24.79 5.84 -1.93
CA GLU A 65 26.06 5.05 -1.91
C GLU A 65 26.13 4.07 -0.73
N GLU A 66 25.45 4.38 0.38
CA GLU A 66 25.30 3.48 1.54
C GLU A 66 24.58 2.17 1.16
N CYS A 67 23.60 2.24 0.26
CA CYS A 67 22.95 1.05 -0.28
C CYS A 67 23.84 0.27 -1.24
N GLN A 68 24.72 0.92 -2.00
CA GLN A 68 25.70 0.22 -2.84
C GLN A 68 26.71 -0.59 -2.01
N GLN A 69 26.93 -0.20 -0.75
CA GLN A 69 27.81 -0.93 0.17
C GLN A 69 27.10 -2.10 0.87
N ASN A 70 25.75 -2.08 0.94
CA ASN A 70 24.91 -3.16 1.48
C ASN A 70 24.17 -3.99 0.42
N GLN A 71 24.26 -3.65 -0.88
CA GLN A 71 23.74 -4.41 -2.02
C GLN A 71 24.53 -5.70 -2.31
N LYS A 72 25.43 -6.07 -1.41
CA LYS A 72 26.03 -7.41 -1.37
C LYS A 72 25.49 -8.18 -0.17
N CYS A 73 24.20 -8.49 -0.23
CA CYS A 73 23.76 -9.81 0.26
C CYS A 73 24.52 -10.86 -0.56
N ARG A 74 25.67 -11.29 -0.04
CA ARG A 74 26.43 -12.44 -0.52
C ARG A 74 25.85 -13.72 0.05
#